data_AF-A0A2E6KKS0-F1
#
_entry.id   AF-A0A2E6KKS0-F1
#
_cell.length_a   1.000
_cell.length_b   1.000
_cell.length_c   1.000
_cell.angle_alpha   90.00
_cell.angle_beta   90.00
_cell.angle_gamma   90.00
#
_symmetry.space_group_name_H-M   'P 1'
#
loop_
_entity.id
_entity.type
_entity.pdbx_description
1 polymer ?
#
loop_
_entity_poly.entity_id
_entity_poly.type
_entity_poly.pdbx_seq_one_letter_code
_entity_poly.pdbx_strand_id
1 'polypeptide(L)'
;MDILALLHDSSFWVLIAFVVFAYFAYKYGAKPILAILDMRTETIRKEIDEAETLKREAQTLLAEYQQKHRDAMSEAEQIVERAKQHAKSYELEAKQSLETSLERRRVQAEEKINLAKEKAIQDIRERIIDLSTYAAQELLEKNMKGKAGDQLIDDAIEQIEKSA
;
A
#
# COMPACT_ATOMS: atom_id res chain seq x y z
N MET A 1 13.27 105.14 48.59
CA MET A 1 12.97 105.30 47.15
C MET A 1 14.20 104.76 46.45
N ASP A 2 14.21 103.49 46.01
CA ASP A 2 15.28 102.97 45.13
C ASP A 2 14.80 101.74 44.35
N ILE A 3 13.51 101.74 43.98
CA ILE A 3 13.01 100.85 42.92
C ILE A 3 13.72 101.17 41.60
N LEU A 4 14.19 102.42 41.44
CA LEU A 4 15.02 102.87 40.31
C LEU A 4 16.47 102.33 40.34
N ALA A 5 17.08 102.10 41.52
CA ALA A 5 18.43 101.51 41.60
C ALA A 5 18.43 100.01 41.27
N LEU A 6 17.37 99.29 41.69
CA LEU A 6 17.14 97.89 41.32
C LEU A 6 16.92 97.70 39.81
N LEU A 7 16.32 98.68 39.13
CA LEU A 7 16.12 98.63 37.67
C LEU A 7 17.41 98.87 36.86
N HIS A 8 18.43 99.51 37.46
CA HIS A 8 19.73 99.78 36.82
C HIS A 8 20.79 98.70 37.13
N ASP A 9 20.53 97.83 38.11
CA ASP A 9 21.41 96.69 38.41
C ASP A 9 21.19 95.57 37.39
N SER A 10 22.23 95.24 36.62
CA SER A 10 22.22 94.14 35.65
C SER A 10 21.81 92.80 36.28
N SER A 11 22.06 92.62 37.57
CA SER A 11 21.76 91.38 38.29
C SER A 11 20.26 91.14 38.43
N PHE A 12 19.45 92.20 38.56
CA PHE A 12 17.99 92.10 38.67
C PHE A 12 17.35 91.66 37.35
N TRP A 13 17.81 92.21 36.22
CA TRP A 13 17.38 91.77 34.89
C TRP A 13 17.81 90.34 34.56
N VAL A 14 19.00 89.91 35.00
CA VAL A 14 19.45 88.52 34.87
C VAL A 14 18.56 87.56 35.67
N LEU A 15 18.17 87.94 36.90
CA LEU A 15 17.24 87.15 37.71
C LEU A 15 15.88 87.00 37.03
N ILE A 16 15.31 88.10 36.50
CA ILE A 16 14.05 88.06 35.76
C ILE A 16 14.17 87.17 34.52
N ALA A 17 15.24 87.33 33.73
CA ALA A 17 15.48 86.49 32.56
C ALA A 17 15.63 85.00 32.93
N PHE A 18 16.30 84.68 34.04
CA PHE A 18 16.42 83.31 34.53
C PHE A 18 15.09 82.72 34.99
N VAL A 19 14.26 83.49 35.70
CA VAL A 19 12.93 83.04 36.15
C VAL A 19 12.01 82.81 34.95
N VAL A 20 12.02 83.73 33.98
CA VAL A 20 11.27 83.57 32.72
C VAL A 20 11.77 82.34 31.96
N PHE A 21 13.08 82.19 31.77
CA PHE A 21 13.67 81.02 31.14
C PHE A 21 13.31 79.72 31.87
N ALA A 22 13.41 79.66 33.19
CA ALA A 22 13.06 78.49 34.00
C ALA A 22 11.58 78.14 33.88
N TYR A 23 10.68 79.13 33.85
CA TYR A 23 9.25 78.92 33.63
C TYR A 23 8.96 78.32 32.25
N PHE A 24 9.58 78.86 31.19
CA PHE A 24 9.47 78.30 29.85
C PHE A 24 10.11 76.90 29.76
N ALA A 25 11.31 76.70 30.31
CA ALA A 25 12.00 75.41 30.32
C ALA A 25 11.19 74.32 31.05
N TYR A 26 10.58 74.65 32.19
CA TYR A 26 9.71 73.71 32.91
C TYR A 26 8.42 73.40 32.12
N LYS A 27 7.75 74.45 31.61
CA LYS A 27 6.48 74.30 30.88
C LYS A 27 6.63 73.54 29.55
N TYR A 28 7.72 73.76 28.83
CA TYR A 28 7.96 73.15 27.52
C TYR A 28 8.84 71.89 27.57
N GLY A 29 9.73 71.76 28.57
CA GLY A 29 10.65 70.62 28.69
C GLY A 29 10.05 69.37 29.33
N ALA A 30 9.05 69.51 30.22
CA ALA A 30 8.44 68.34 30.88
C ALA A 30 7.66 67.43 29.91
N LYS A 31 6.96 68.02 28.94
CA LYS A 31 6.13 67.30 27.95
C LYS A 31 6.93 66.32 27.06
N PRO A 32 8.02 66.72 26.39
CA PRO A 32 8.77 65.80 25.51
C PRO A 32 9.45 64.67 26.30
N ILE A 33 9.89 64.92 27.53
CA ILE A 33 10.54 63.90 28.37
C ILE A 33 9.54 62.81 28.76
N LEU A 34 8.33 63.20 29.21
CA LEU A 34 7.27 62.24 29.52
C LEU A 34 6.83 61.46 28.27
N ALA A 35 6.68 62.13 27.12
CA ALA A 35 6.32 61.45 25.87
C ALA A 35 7.32 60.37 25.44
N ILE A 36 8.63 60.59 25.65
CA ILE A 36 9.67 59.58 25.36
C ILE A 36 9.58 58.39 26.34
N LEU A 37 9.31 58.65 27.61
CA LEU A 37 9.13 57.60 28.62
C LEU A 37 7.87 56.77 28.35
N ASP A 38 6.77 57.41 27.97
CA ASP A 38 5.53 56.75 27.58
C ASP A 38 5.73 55.88 26.35
N MET A 39 6.38 56.41 25.30
CA MET A 39 6.70 55.66 24.08
C MET A 39 7.58 54.43 24.38
N ARG A 40 8.59 54.57 25.25
CA ARG A 40 9.41 53.42 25.66
C ARG A 40 8.59 52.39 26.43
N THR A 41 7.73 52.84 27.34
CA THR A 41 6.87 51.95 28.13
C THR A 41 5.90 51.18 27.24
N GLU A 42 5.28 51.85 26.28
CA GLU A 42 4.40 51.23 25.29
C GLU A 42 5.15 50.22 24.42
N THR A 43 6.34 50.57 23.95
CA THR A 43 7.19 49.66 23.16
C THR A 43 7.52 48.39 23.95
N ILE A 44 8.00 48.54 25.19
CA ILE A 44 8.35 47.40 26.06
C ILE A 44 7.11 46.55 26.35
N ARG A 45 5.96 47.16 26.63
CA ARG A 45 4.71 46.42 26.84
C ARG A 45 4.35 45.60 25.60
N LYS A 46 4.43 46.21 24.42
CA LYS A 46 4.13 45.55 23.16
C LYS A 46 5.08 44.37 22.90
N GLU A 47 6.38 44.54 23.12
CA GLU A 47 7.37 43.47 22.99
C GLU A 47 7.11 42.31 23.95
N ILE A 48 6.71 42.60 25.20
CA ILE A 48 6.36 41.58 26.19
C ILE A 48 5.09 40.83 25.77
N ASP A 49 4.04 41.54 25.33
CA ASP A 49 2.78 40.94 24.89
C ASP A 49 2.99 40.06 23.64
N GLU A 50 3.82 40.51 22.70
CA GLU A 50 4.22 39.73 21.52
C GLU A 50 5.00 38.48 21.93
N ALA A 51 5.97 38.60 22.85
CA ALA A 51 6.75 37.47 23.34
C ALA A 51 5.88 36.44 24.08
N GLU A 52 4.91 36.89 24.90
CA GLU A 52 3.95 35.99 25.54
C GLU A 52 3.06 35.28 24.53
N THR A 53 2.59 35.99 23.50
CA THR A 53 1.76 35.43 22.44
C THR A 53 2.53 34.37 21.67
N LEU A 54 3.75 34.69 21.22
CA LEU A 54 4.63 33.75 20.52
C LEU A 54 4.96 32.52 21.38
N LYS A 55 5.16 32.70 22.68
CA LYS A 55 5.38 31.57 23.59
C LYS A 55 4.15 30.67 23.69
N ARG A 56 2.95 31.23 23.79
CA ARG A 56 1.70 30.45 23.81
C ARG A 56 1.49 29.71 22.49
N GLU A 57 1.71 30.38 21.36
CA GLU A 57 1.61 29.76 20.04
C GLU A 57 2.61 28.61 19.87
N ALA A 58 3.87 28.81 20.29
CA ALA A 58 4.88 27.77 20.27
C ALA A 58 4.52 26.56 21.15
N GLN A 59 3.94 26.80 22.33
CA GLN A 59 3.46 25.73 23.21
C GLN A 59 2.29 24.96 22.61
N THR A 60 1.31 25.66 22.02
CA THR A 60 0.18 25.04 21.32
C THR A 60 0.67 24.21 20.13
N LEU A 61 1.56 24.77 19.30
CA LEU A 61 2.13 24.09 18.16
C LEU A 61 2.90 22.83 18.58
N LEU A 62 3.71 22.92 19.64
CA LEU A 62 4.43 21.77 20.19
C LEU A 62 3.46 20.68 20.66
N ALA A 63 2.38 21.04 21.36
CA ALA A 63 1.37 20.08 21.80
C ALA A 63 0.68 19.39 20.61
N GLU A 64 0.32 20.15 19.57
CA GLU A 64 -0.24 19.61 18.33
C GLU A 64 0.72 18.67 17.62
N TYR A 65 2.01 19.04 17.50
CA TYR A 65 3.02 18.17 16.88
C TYR A 65 3.22 16.88 17.69
N GLN A 66 3.27 16.96 19.01
CA GLN A 66 3.37 15.78 19.86
C GLN A 66 2.15 14.87 19.72
N GLN A 67 0.96 15.44 19.62
CA GLN A 67 -0.26 14.68 19.36
C GLN A 67 -0.22 14.01 17.99
N LYS A 68 0.04 14.78 16.92
CA LYS A 68 0.17 14.25 15.55
C LYS A 68 1.24 13.15 15.46
N HIS A 69 2.36 13.30 16.17
CA HIS A 69 3.39 12.28 16.22
C HIS A 69 2.90 10.99 16.90
N ARG A 70 2.20 11.10 18.03
CA ARG A 70 1.62 9.91 18.70
C ARG A 70 0.56 9.23 17.81
N ASP A 71 -0.29 10.02 17.17
CA ASP A 71 -1.33 9.50 16.29
C ASP A 71 -0.71 8.79 15.08
N ALA A 72 0.32 9.39 14.46
CA ALA A 72 1.06 8.77 13.36
C ALA A 72 1.77 7.47 13.77
N MET A 73 2.35 7.42 14.97
CA MET A 73 2.96 6.18 15.50
C MET A 73 1.91 5.09 15.71
N SER A 74 0.77 5.42 16.30
CA SER A 74 -0.36 4.49 16.48
C SER A 74 -0.90 4.02 15.13
N GLU A 75 -1.03 4.90 14.15
CA GLU A 75 -1.49 4.55 12.81
C GLU A 75 -0.49 3.61 12.11
N ALA A 76 0.82 3.88 12.23
CA ALA A 76 1.86 3.01 11.69
C ALA A 76 1.81 1.61 12.31
N GLU A 77 1.65 1.51 13.63
CA GLU A 77 1.47 0.22 14.33
C GLU A 77 0.24 -0.52 13.83
N GLN A 78 -0.89 0.18 13.66
CA GLN A 78 -2.12 -0.41 13.11
C GLN A 78 -1.95 -0.88 11.66
N ILE A 79 -1.21 -0.13 10.83
CA ILE A 79 -0.90 -0.53 9.44
C ILE A 79 -0.10 -1.83 9.44
N VAL A 80 0.93 -1.92 10.28
CA VAL A 80 1.77 -3.13 10.39
C VAL A 80 0.95 -4.31 10.88
N GLU A 81 0.10 -4.12 11.88
CA GLU A 81 -0.74 -5.21 12.40
C GLU A 81 -1.77 -5.69 11.37
N ARG A 82 -2.45 -4.76 10.67
CA ARG A 82 -3.34 -5.11 9.56
C ARG A 82 -2.58 -5.86 8.47
N ALA A 83 -1.39 -5.40 8.09
CA ALA A 83 -0.59 -6.06 7.06
C ALA A 83 -0.22 -7.51 7.46
N LYS A 84 0.14 -7.75 8.73
CA LYS A 84 0.38 -9.11 9.25
C LYS A 84 -0.87 -9.99 9.20
N GLN A 85 -2.01 -9.44 9.60
CA GLN A 85 -3.29 -10.17 9.56
C GLN A 85 -3.69 -10.52 8.12
N HIS A 86 -3.55 -9.57 7.19
CA HIS A 86 -3.77 -9.79 5.76
C HIS A 86 -2.81 -10.84 5.18
N ALA A 87 -1.52 -10.76 5.51
CA ALA A 87 -0.53 -11.74 5.06
C ALA A 87 -0.88 -13.16 5.55
N LYS A 88 -1.29 -13.31 6.81
CA LYS A 88 -1.71 -14.59 7.37
C LYS A 88 -2.98 -15.14 6.71
N SER A 89 -3.97 -14.27 6.47
CA SER A 89 -5.20 -14.65 5.76
C SER A 89 -4.90 -15.09 4.33
N TYR A 90 -4.04 -14.33 3.63
CA TYR A 90 -3.63 -14.63 2.27
C TYR A 90 -2.84 -15.94 2.18
N GLU A 91 -1.96 -16.22 3.14
CA GLU A 91 -1.24 -17.50 3.21
C GLU A 91 -2.21 -18.67 3.37
N LEU A 92 -3.23 -18.52 4.22
CA LEU A 92 -4.24 -19.56 4.45
C LEU A 92 -5.11 -19.80 3.22
N GLU A 93 -5.57 -18.73 2.57
CA GLU A 93 -6.35 -18.80 1.33
C GLU A 93 -5.51 -19.40 0.18
N ALA A 94 -4.25 -18.98 0.05
CA ALA A 94 -3.34 -19.52 -0.95
C ALA A 94 -3.09 -21.03 -0.74
N LYS A 95 -2.90 -21.46 0.50
CA LYS A 95 -2.77 -22.90 0.83
C LYS A 95 -4.02 -23.69 0.46
N GLN A 96 -5.21 -23.21 0.84
CA GLN A 96 -6.48 -23.87 0.48
C GLN A 96 -6.70 -23.95 -1.04
N SER A 97 -6.41 -22.86 -1.75
CA SER A 97 -6.51 -22.81 -3.21
C SER A 97 -5.52 -23.77 -3.88
N LEU A 98 -4.31 -23.86 -3.34
CA LEU A 98 -3.26 -24.75 -3.83
C LEU A 98 -3.61 -26.22 -3.58
N GLU A 99 -4.10 -26.58 -2.40
CA GLU A 99 -4.61 -27.92 -2.09
C GLU A 99 -5.74 -28.32 -3.04
N THR A 100 -6.72 -27.44 -3.23
CA THR A 100 -7.84 -27.67 -4.17
C THR A 100 -7.35 -27.87 -5.60
N SER A 101 -6.36 -27.08 -6.02
CA SER A 101 -5.77 -27.17 -7.36
C SER A 101 -4.96 -28.46 -7.55
N LEU A 102 -4.23 -28.89 -6.52
CA LEU A 102 -3.50 -30.16 -6.52
C LEU A 102 -4.44 -31.35 -6.58
N GLU A 103 -5.52 -31.34 -5.79
CA GLU A 103 -6.51 -32.41 -5.81
C GLU A 103 -7.18 -32.52 -7.19
N ARG A 104 -7.60 -31.39 -7.78
CA ARG A 104 -8.13 -31.37 -9.15
C ARG A 104 -7.14 -31.94 -10.17
N ARG A 105 -5.86 -31.57 -10.06
CA ARG A 105 -4.80 -32.09 -10.95
C ARG A 105 -4.58 -33.58 -10.75
N ARG A 106 -4.68 -34.07 -9.51
CA ARG A 106 -4.59 -35.49 -9.18
C ARG A 106 -5.71 -36.27 -9.84
N VAL A 107 -6.95 -35.85 -9.66
CA VAL A 107 -8.12 -36.50 -10.29
C VAL A 107 -7.97 -36.52 -11.81
N GLN A 108 -7.59 -35.40 -12.43
CA GLN A 108 -7.34 -35.35 -13.89
C GLN A 108 -6.20 -36.28 -14.34
N ALA A 109 -5.15 -36.45 -13.54
CA ALA A 109 -4.07 -37.37 -13.85
C ALA A 109 -4.53 -38.83 -13.73
N GLU A 110 -5.30 -39.17 -12.70
CA GLU A 110 -5.91 -40.50 -12.52
C GLU A 110 -6.87 -40.85 -13.67
N GLU A 111 -7.71 -39.91 -14.08
CA GLU A 111 -8.59 -40.07 -15.26
C GLU A 111 -7.77 -40.32 -16.54
N LYS A 112 -6.72 -39.54 -16.79
CA LYS A 112 -5.83 -39.74 -17.95
C LYS A 112 -5.14 -41.10 -17.91
N ILE A 113 -4.71 -41.55 -16.75
CA ILE A 113 -4.10 -42.87 -16.58
C ILE A 113 -5.11 -43.97 -16.90
N ASN A 114 -6.35 -43.84 -16.44
CA ASN A 114 -7.40 -44.82 -16.72
C ASN A 114 -7.74 -44.87 -18.22
N LEU A 115 -7.90 -43.72 -18.86
CA LEU A 115 -8.09 -43.64 -20.32
C LEU A 115 -6.91 -44.26 -21.09
N ALA A 116 -5.68 -44.00 -20.68
CA ALA A 116 -4.50 -44.59 -21.29
C ALA A 116 -4.44 -46.13 -21.12
N LYS A 117 -4.86 -46.65 -19.95
CA LYS A 117 -4.97 -48.09 -19.70
C LYS A 117 -6.03 -48.74 -20.59
N GLU A 118 -7.22 -48.14 -20.67
CA GLU A 118 -8.29 -48.64 -21.54
C GLU A 118 -7.85 -48.69 -23.00
N LYS A 119 -7.19 -47.63 -23.47
CA LYS A 119 -6.60 -47.59 -24.81
C LYS A 119 -5.55 -48.67 -25.01
N ALA A 120 -4.63 -48.85 -24.07
CA ALA A 120 -3.61 -49.90 -24.16
C ALA A 120 -4.24 -51.31 -24.21
N ILE A 121 -5.33 -51.56 -23.47
CA ILE A 121 -6.06 -52.83 -23.53
C ILE A 121 -6.71 -53.02 -24.90
N GLN A 122 -7.31 -51.96 -25.49
CA GLN A 122 -7.85 -52.01 -26.85
C GLN A 122 -6.75 -52.31 -27.87
N ASP A 123 -5.64 -51.58 -27.83
CA ASP A 123 -4.50 -51.78 -28.75
C ASP A 123 -3.95 -53.21 -28.67
N ILE A 124 -3.87 -53.81 -27.46
CA ILE A 124 -3.44 -55.21 -27.29
C ILE A 124 -4.47 -56.17 -27.91
N ARG A 125 -5.77 -55.94 -27.71
CA ARG A 125 -6.82 -56.79 -28.29
C ARG A 125 -6.78 -56.77 -29.80
N GLU A 126 -6.64 -55.59 -30.41
CA GLU A 126 -6.48 -55.45 -31.86
C GLU A 126 -5.27 -56.24 -32.35
N ARG A 127 -4.11 -56.11 -31.68
CA ARG A 127 -2.90 -56.85 -32.03
C ARG A 127 -3.07 -58.37 -31.91
N ILE A 128 -3.84 -58.85 -30.94
CA ILE A 128 -4.15 -60.29 -30.77
C ILE A 128 -5.08 -60.76 -31.90
N ILE A 129 -6.07 -59.97 -32.29
CA ILE A 129 -6.96 -60.29 -33.41
C ILE A 129 -6.14 -60.42 -34.70
N ASP A 130 -5.27 -59.45 -34.99
CA ASP A 130 -4.39 -59.49 -36.16
C ASP A 130 -3.49 -60.74 -36.16
N LEU A 131 -2.86 -61.04 -35.03
CA LEU A 131 -1.99 -62.21 -34.90
C LEU A 131 -2.77 -63.53 -35.04
N SER A 132 -3.97 -63.60 -34.47
CA SER A 132 -4.84 -64.79 -34.56
C SER A 132 -5.33 -65.01 -35.98
N THR A 133 -5.66 -63.93 -36.69
CA THR A 133 -6.08 -63.97 -38.10
C THR A 133 -4.94 -64.42 -39.00
N TYR A 134 -3.73 -63.90 -38.76
CA TYR A 134 -2.52 -64.33 -39.46
C TYR A 134 -2.19 -65.80 -39.21
N ALA A 135 -2.24 -66.25 -37.95
CA ALA A 135 -2.01 -67.65 -37.60
C ALA A 135 -3.07 -68.58 -38.20
N ALA A 136 -4.35 -68.17 -38.20
CA ALA A 136 -5.44 -68.91 -38.83
C ALA A 136 -5.24 -69.01 -40.34
N GLN A 137 -4.81 -67.93 -41.01
CA GLN A 137 -4.49 -67.94 -42.44
C GLN A 137 -3.33 -68.92 -42.73
N GLU A 138 -2.24 -68.90 -41.95
CA GLU A 138 -1.12 -69.82 -42.12
C GLU A 138 -1.54 -71.29 -41.92
N LEU A 139 -2.42 -71.55 -40.94
CA LEU A 139 -2.95 -72.89 -40.67
C LEU A 139 -3.89 -73.36 -41.80
N LEU A 140 -4.71 -72.46 -42.34
CA LEU A 140 -5.59 -72.74 -43.48
C LEU A 140 -4.76 -73.03 -44.74
N GLU A 141 -3.73 -72.23 -45.02
CA GLU A 141 -2.82 -72.45 -46.16
C GLU A 141 -2.08 -73.78 -46.07
N LYS A 142 -1.72 -74.25 -44.86
CA LYS A 142 -1.12 -75.57 -44.65
C LYS A 142 -2.11 -76.72 -44.83
N ASN A 143 -3.36 -76.57 -44.37
CA ASN A 143 -4.39 -77.61 -44.48
C ASN A 143 -5.07 -77.66 -45.86
N MET A 144 -5.11 -76.55 -46.60
CA MET A 144 -5.61 -76.50 -47.99
C MET A 144 -4.67 -77.19 -49.00
N LYS A 145 -3.43 -77.53 -48.61
CA LYS A 145 -2.52 -78.29 -49.47
C LYS A 145 -2.75 -79.80 -49.30
N GLY A 146 -3.51 -80.39 -50.23
CA GLY A 146 -3.79 -81.82 -50.30
C GLY A 146 -5.29 -82.15 -50.28
N LYS A 147 -5.65 -83.42 -50.07
CA LYS A 147 -7.04 -83.95 -50.17
C LYS A 147 -8.09 -83.19 -49.33
N ALA A 148 -7.69 -82.57 -48.22
CA ALA A 148 -8.59 -81.78 -47.38
C ALA A 148 -8.99 -80.44 -48.02
N GLY A 149 -8.13 -79.86 -48.85
CA GLY A 149 -8.45 -78.66 -49.64
C GLY A 149 -9.42 -78.95 -50.78
N ASP A 150 -9.23 -80.08 -51.48
CA ASP A 150 -10.15 -80.52 -52.54
C ASP A 150 -11.56 -80.81 -51.99
N GLN A 151 -11.66 -81.48 -50.82
CA GLN A 151 -12.94 -81.70 -50.14
C GLN A 151 -13.63 -80.40 -49.72
N LEU A 152 -12.88 -79.39 -49.25
CA LEU A 152 -13.46 -78.09 -48.90
C LEU A 152 -13.98 -77.32 -50.12
N ILE A 153 -13.35 -77.50 -51.29
CA ILE A 153 -13.83 -76.92 -52.55
C ILE A 153 -15.10 -77.63 -53.02
N ASP A 154 -15.12 -78.96 -52.98
CA ASP A 154 -16.30 -79.75 -53.32
C ASP A 154 -17.49 -79.44 -52.39
N ASP A 155 -17.26 -79.34 -51.08
CA ASP A 155 -18.26 -78.95 -50.09
C ASP A 155 -18.76 -77.51 -50.32
N ALA A 156 -17.87 -76.57 -50.66
CA ALA A 156 -18.26 -75.19 -50.96
C ALA A 156 -19.09 -75.09 -52.25
N ILE A 157 -18.78 -75.90 -53.27
CA ILE A 157 -19.57 -76.01 -54.50
C ILE A 157 -20.95 -76.60 -54.19
N GLU A 158 -21.03 -77.66 -53.38
CA GLU A 158 -22.30 -78.27 -52.97
C GLU A 158 -23.16 -77.30 -52.13
N GLN A 159 -22.52 -76.48 -51.28
CA GLN A 159 -23.22 -75.51 -50.43
C GLN A 159 -23.77 -74.32 -51.22
N ILE A 160 -23.09 -73.90 -52.30
CA ILE A 160 -23.59 -72.91 -53.26
C ILE A 160 -24.75 -73.50 -54.07
N GLU A 161 -24.67 -74.77 -54.50
CA GLU A 161 -25.77 -75.47 -55.18
C GLU A 161 -27.01 -75.63 -54.29
N LYS A 162 -26.83 -75.81 -52.97
CA LYS A 162 -27.94 -75.88 -51.99
C LYS A 162 -28.50 -74.52 -51.56
N SER A 163 -27.79 -73.43 -51.81
CA SER A 163 -28.19 -72.06 -51.41
C SER A 163 -28.76 -71.24 -52.59
N ALA A 164 -28.85 -71.85 -53.78
CA ALA A 164 -29.57 -71.35 -54.96
C ALA A 164 -30.95 -72.02 -55.07
#